data_AF-A0ABD5WHA5-F1
#
_entry.id   AF-A0ABD5WHA5-F1
#
_cell.length_a   1.000
_cell.length_b   1.000
_cell.length_c   1.000
_cell.angle_alpha   90.00
_cell.angle_beta   90.00
_cell.angle_gamma   90.00
#
_symmetry.space_group_name_H-M   'P 1'
#
loop_
_entity.id
_entity.type
_entity.pdbx_description
1 polymer ?
#
loop_
_entity_poly.entity_id
_entity_poly.type
_entity_poly.pdbx_seq_one_letter_code
_entity_poly.pdbx_strand_id
1 'polypeptide(L)'
;MVKSTVRFPEPVIEEIESLVDEGVVESKSEFHRFCSEYVLAQLLDDYEPKTLDFEALEEQLVRESPGPSGEDSVSFLESVLFVRKQALRGNVQDAEDFIDHHYAPHERDAVLLEELLSFYRESAPESSSPPHRSVQPEQR
;
A
#
# COMPACT_ATOMS: atom_id res chain seq x y z
N MET A 1 -18.84 31.93 6.16
CA MET A 1 -18.44 30.87 7.12
C MET A 1 -19.05 31.18 8.49
N VAL A 2 -19.51 30.15 9.20
CA VAL A 2 -20.00 30.27 10.59
C VAL A 2 -18.85 29.89 11.52
N LYS A 3 -18.67 30.61 12.64
CA LYS A 3 -17.59 30.35 13.60
C LYS A 3 -18.04 29.32 14.63
N SER A 4 -17.28 28.23 14.77
CA SER A 4 -17.43 27.21 15.81
C SER A 4 -16.13 27.14 16.62
N THR A 5 -16.23 26.92 17.93
CA THR A 5 -15.07 26.78 18.82
C THR A 5 -15.00 25.35 19.34
N VAL A 6 -13.91 24.65 19.02
CA VAL A 6 -13.65 23.26 19.44
C VAL A 6 -12.40 23.25 20.34
N ARG A 7 -12.32 22.28 21.26
CA ARG A 7 -11.17 22.08 22.15
C ARG A 7 -10.37 20.87 21.67
N PHE A 8 -9.05 21.01 21.64
CA PHE A 8 -8.13 19.96 21.27
C PHE A 8 -7.05 19.80 22.36
N PRO A 9 -6.47 18.61 22.51
CA PRO A 9 -5.24 18.44 23.28
C PRO A 9 -4.12 19.33 22.73
N GLU A 10 -3.25 19.83 23.60
CA GLU A 10 -2.11 20.67 23.22
C GLU A 10 -1.18 20.01 22.20
N PRO A 11 -0.78 18.72 22.34
CA PRO A 11 0.07 18.06 21.35
C PRO A 11 -0.54 18.03 19.94
N VAL A 12 -1.87 17.91 19.85
CA VAL A 12 -2.56 17.91 18.55
C VAL A 12 -2.45 19.30 17.90
N ILE A 13 -2.52 20.37 18.69
CA ILE A 13 -2.41 21.72 18.17
C ILE A 13 -0.97 22.04 17.74
N GLU A 14 0.03 21.54 18.47
CA GLU A 14 1.45 21.68 18.12
C GLU A 14 1.75 21.03 16.76
N GLU A 15 1.26 19.81 16.52
CA GLU A 15 1.42 19.15 15.21
C GLU A 15 0.74 19.93 14.08
N ILE A 16 -0.47 20.45 14.33
CA ILE A 16 -1.18 21.28 13.33
C ILE A 16 -0.43 22.60 13.08
N GLU A 17 0.20 23.19 14.11
CA GLU A 17 1.06 24.36 13.95
C GLU A 17 2.27 24.07 13.08
N SER A 18 2.93 22.91 13.27
CA SER A 18 4.05 22.48 12.41
C SER A 18 3.66 22.43 10.93
N LEU A 19 2.51 21.84 10.62
CA LEU A 19 2.01 21.76 9.23
C LEU A 19 1.75 23.14 8.60
N VAL A 20 1.33 24.11 9.41
CA VAL A 20 1.15 25.50 8.97
C VAL A 20 2.51 26.18 8.75
N ASP A 21 3.44 25.98 9.68
CA ASP A 21 4.79 26.57 9.62
C ASP A 21 5.61 26.01 8.45
N GLU A 22 5.40 24.73 8.10
CA GLU A 22 5.98 24.06 6.93
C GLU A 22 5.32 24.48 5.60
N GLY A 23 4.19 25.22 5.66
CA GLY A 23 3.48 25.71 4.48
C GLY A 23 2.67 24.64 3.75
N VAL A 24 2.42 23.49 4.38
CA VAL A 24 1.54 22.43 3.84
C VAL A 24 0.09 22.90 3.79
N VAL A 25 -0.31 23.70 4.79
CA VAL A 25 -1.62 24.35 4.87
C VAL A 25 -1.43 25.82 5.21
N GLU A 26 -2.27 26.70 4.65
CA GLU A 26 -2.15 28.16 4.87
C GLU A 26 -2.54 28.56 6.29
N SER A 27 -3.41 27.78 6.94
CA SER A 27 -3.88 28.08 8.29
C SER A 27 -4.49 26.89 9.00
N LYS A 28 -4.58 26.96 10.33
CA LYS A 28 -5.34 25.98 11.14
C LYS A 28 -6.80 25.85 10.69
N SER A 29 -7.41 26.95 10.26
CA SER A 29 -8.80 26.94 9.81
C SER A 29 -8.97 26.18 8.49
N GLU A 30 -7.97 26.25 7.62
CA GLU A 30 -7.93 25.45 6.39
C GLU A 30 -7.75 23.97 6.71
N PHE A 31 -6.79 23.61 7.56
CA PHE A 31 -6.59 22.24 8.01
C PHE A 31 -7.90 21.64 8.56
N HIS A 32 -8.57 22.34 9.48
CA HIS A 32 -9.83 21.87 10.05
C HIS A 32 -10.95 21.76 9.01
N ARG A 33 -11.03 22.69 8.06
CA ARG A 33 -12.02 22.62 6.97
C ARG A 33 -11.74 21.41 6.09
N PHE A 34 -10.50 21.22 5.65
CA PHE A 34 -10.06 20.07 4.87
C PHE A 34 -10.42 18.76 5.58
N CYS A 35 -10.01 18.56 6.84
CA CYS A 35 -10.30 17.32 7.57
C CYS A 35 -11.80 17.06 7.70
N SER A 36 -12.60 18.11 7.94
CA SER A 36 -14.05 17.97 8.07
C SER A 36 -14.69 17.55 6.74
N GLU A 37 -14.29 18.19 5.65
CA GLU A 37 -14.83 17.90 4.32
C GLU A 37 -14.32 16.56 3.78
N TYR A 38 -13.07 16.18 4.09
CA TYR A 38 -12.51 14.87 3.75
C TYR A 38 -13.31 13.74 4.37
N VAL A 39 -13.62 13.82 5.67
CA VAL A 39 -14.48 12.82 6.32
C VAL A 39 -15.88 12.78 5.71
N LEU A 40 -16.47 13.94 5.37
CA LEU A 40 -17.80 13.99 4.76
C LEU A 40 -17.82 13.38 3.35
N ALA A 41 -16.80 13.63 2.53
CA ALA A 41 -16.66 13.06 1.19
C ALA A 41 -16.55 11.53 1.22
N GLN A 42 -15.98 10.96 2.28
CA GLN A 42 -15.89 9.50 2.44
C GLN A 42 -17.19 8.86 2.96
N LEU A 43 -18.02 9.63 3.68
CA LEU A 43 -19.25 9.14 4.29
C LEU A 43 -20.49 9.33 3.42
N LEU A 44 -20.46 10.30 2.50
CA LEU A 44 -21.61 10.73 1.71
C LEU A 44 -21.23 10.73 0.23
N ASP A 45 -21.86 9.85 -0.55
CA ASP A 45 -21.51 9.62 -1.96
C ASP A 45 -21.62 10.88 -2.84
N ASP A 46 -22.52 11.80 -2.51
CA ASP A 46 -22.81 13.02 -3.28
C ASP A 46 -22.21 14.30 -2.65
N TYR A 47 -21.28 14.17 -1.70
CA TYR A 47 -20.70 15.33 -1.04
C TYR A 47 -19.53 15.91 -1.81
N GLU A 48 -19.68 17.15 -2.29
CA GLU A 48 -18.61 17.92 -2.95
C GLU A 48 -17.89 18.86 -1.95
N PRO A 49 -16.58 18.67 -1.72
CA PRO A 49 -15.77 19.57 -0.90
C PRO A 49 -15.73 21.00 -1.46
N LYS A 50 -15.59 21.99 -0.57
CA LYS A 50 -15.53 23.43 -0.90
C LYS A 50 -14.23 24.07 -0.47
N THR A 51 -13.33 23.31 0.15
CA THR A 51 -11.97 23.70 0.47
C THR A 51 -11.23 24.00 -0.81
N LEU A 52 -10.50 25.11 -0.82
CA LEU A 52 -9.63 25.47 -1.93
C LEU A 52 -8.53 24.41 -2.06
N ASP A 53 -8.23 24.01 -3.29
CA ASP A 53 -7.18 23.04 -3.60
C ASP A 53 -7.31 21.72 -2.82
N PHE A 54 -8.55 21.28 -2.57
CA PHE A 54 -8.85 20.06 -1.80
C PHE A 54 -8.10 18.83 -2.31
N GLU A 55 -8.06 18.62 -3.63
CA GLU A 55 -7.37 17.46 -4.22
C GLU A 55 -5.86 17.49 -3.97
N ALA A 56 -5.24 18.68 -4.01
CA ALA A 56 -3.82 18.85 -3.74
C ALA A 56 -3.50 18.63 -2.25
N LEU A 57 -4.37 19.12 -1.37
CA LEU A 57 -4.27 18.88 0.07
C LEU A 57 -4.46 17.39 0.39
N GLU A 58 -5.36 16.68 -0.29
CA GLU A 58 -5.54 15.23 -0.13
C GLU A 58 -4.28 14.47 -0.53
N GLU A 59 -3.68 14.82 -1.66
CA GLU A 59 -2.45 14.20 -2.11
C GLU A 59 -1.32 14.39 -1.08
N GLN A 60 -1.08 15.62 -0.63
CA GLN A 60 0.00 15.94 0.31
C GLN A 60 -0.23 15.37 1.72
N LEU A 61 -1.45 15.48 2.26
CA LEU A 61 -1.73 15.12 3.66
C LEU A 61 -2.09 13.65 3.85
N VAL A 62 -2.58 12.97 2.81
CA VAL A 62 -3.10 11.60 2.94
C VAL A 62 -2.28 10.61 2.11
N ARG A 63 -1.95 10.94 0.85
CA ARG A 63 -1.29 10.00 -0.06
C ARG A 63 0.24 10.04 0.05
N GLU A 64 0.81 11.21 0.26
CA GLU A 64 2.26 11.39 0.47
C GLU A 64 2.67 11.23 1.94
N SER A 65 1.70 11.27 2.86
CA SER A 65 1.96 10.96 4.26
C SER A 65 2.38 9.49 4.34
N PRO A 66 3.60 9.18 4.84
CA PRO A 66 3.95 7.80 5.12
C PRO A 66 2.87 7.33 6.09
N GLY A 67 2.09 6.33 5.68
CA GLY A 67 1.01 5.81 6.51
C GLY A 67 1.54 5.42 7.91
N PRO A 68 0.67 5.03 8.86
CA PRO A 68 1.09 4.48 10.13
C PRO A 68 1.69 3.07 9.93
N SER A 69 2.70 2.99 9.09
CA SER A 69 3.66 1.92 9.00
C SER A 69 4.67 2.22 10.08
N GLY A 70 4.61 1.47 11.19
CA GLY A 70 5.72 1.45 12.15
C GLY A 70 7.03 1.25 11.40
N GLU A 71 8.13 1.73 11.96
CA GLU A 71 9.48 1.81 11.35
C GLU A 71 10.01 0.51 10.69
N ASP A 72 9.32 -0.63 10.87
CA ASP A 72 9.65 -1.95 10.32
C ASP A 72 8.62 -2.53 9.30
N SER A 73 7.51 -1.85 9.00
CA SER A 73 6.50 -2.40 8.07
C SER A 73 6.73 -1.95 6.62
N VAL A 74 7.08 -2.91 5.76
CA VAL A 74 7.23 -2.72 4.32
C VAL A 74 5.88 -2.35 3.73
N SER A 75 5.83 -1.32 2.87
CA SER A 75 4.57 -0.95 2.22
C SER A 75 4.06 -2.09 1.33
N PHE A 76 2.75 -2.22 1.18
CA PHE A 76 2.17 -3.29 0.36
C PHE A 76 2.71 -3.29 -1.08
N LEU A 77 2.90 -2.11 -1.69
CA LEU A 77 3.46 -2.02 -3.04
C LEU A 77 4.93 -2.47 -3.11
N GLU A 78 5.74 -2.19 -2.10
CA GLU A 78 7.11 -2.70 -2.04
C GLU A 78 7.13 -4.23 -1.90
N SER A 79 6.24 -4.79 -1.09
CA SER A 79 6.04 -6.24 -0.97
C SER A 79 5.66 -6.87 -2.32
N VAL A 80 4.73 -6.25 -3.07
CA VAL A 80 4.36 -6.68 -4.43
C VAL A 80 5.58 -6.67 -5.37
N LEU A 81 6.37 -5.59 -5.36
CA LEU A 81 7.57 -5.47 -6.19
C LEU A 81 8.62 -6.54 -5.85
N PHE A 82 8.81 -6.83 -4.55
CA PHE A 82 9.73 -7.86 -4.08
C PHE A 82 9.28 -9.26 -4.52
N VAL A 83 8.04 -9.64 -4.20
CA VAL A 83 7.46 -10.95 -4.54
C VAL A 83 7.51 -11.17 -6.05
N ARG A 84 7.09 -10.19 -6.85
CA ARG A 84 7.17 -10.26 -8.32
C ARG A 84 8.60 -10.50 -8.82
N LYS A 85 9.58 -9.77 -8.27
CA LYS A 85 10.98 -9.87 -8.68
C LYS A 85 11.53 -11.26 -8.38
N GLN A 86 11.19 -11.85 -7.24
CA GLN A 86 11.62 -13.19 -6.86
C GLN A 86 10.92 -14.26 -7.70
N ALA A 87 9.62 -14.13 -7.92
CA ALA A 87 8.84 -15.02 -8.78
C ALA A 87 9.41 -15.08 -10.21
N LEU A 88 9.70 -13.92 -10.82
CA LEU A 88 10.30 -13.84 -12.16
C LEU A 88 11.71 -14.43 -12.24
N ARG A 89 12.42 -14.55 -11.11
CA ARG A 89 13.75 -15.17 -11.02
C ARG A 89 13.69 -16.67 -10.72
N GLY A 90 12.51 -17.22 -10.48
CA GLY A 90 12.33 -18.60 -10.02
C GLY A 90 12.63 -18.81 -8.54
N ASN A 91 12.88 -17.73 -7.78
CA ASN A 91 13.17 -17.76 -6.34
C ASN A 91 11.88 -17.75 -5.53
N VAL A 92 11.01 -18.73 -5.78
CA VAL A 92 9.66 -18.74 -5.25
C VAL A 92 9.65 -18.90 -3.72
N GLN A 93 10.54 -19.74 -3.17
CA GLN A 93 10.64 -19.96 -1.73
C GLN A 93 10.98 -18.67 -0.98
N ASP A 94 11.92 -17.87 -1.49
CA ASP A 94 12.30 -16.58 -0.89
C ASP A 94 11.11 -15.59 -0.85
N ALA A 95 10.18 -15.72 -1.80
CA ALA A 95 8.96 -14.91 -1.83
C ALA A 95 7.94 -15.38 -0.78
N GLU A 96 7.77 -16.69 -0.60
CA GLU A 96 6.90 -17.26 0.44
C GLU A 96 7.42 -16.93 1.84
N ASP A 97 8.71 -17.13 2.08
CA ASP A 97 9.35 -16.82 3.37
C ASP A 97 9.21 -15.33 3.72
N PHE A 98 9.26 -14.45 2.71
CA PHE A 98 9.01 -13.02 2.90
C PHE A 98 7.56 -12.73 3.31
N ILE A 99 6.58 -13.36 2.66
CA ILE A 99 5.15 -13.17 2.99
C ILE A 99 4.88 -13.66 4.42
N ASP A 100 5.33 -14.88 4.75
CA ASP A 100 5.15 -15.49 6.07
C ASP A 100 5.79 -14.68 7.21
N HIS A 101 6.86 -13.94 6.91
CA HIS A 101 7.55 -13.11 7.89
C HIS A 101 6.86 -11.78 8.13
N HIS A 102 6.28 -11.17 7.10
CA HIS A 102 5.77 -9.80 7.15
C HIS A 102 4.26 -9.70 7.31
N TYR A 103 3.52 -10.78 7.06
CA TYR A 103 2.06 -10.77 7.09
C TYR A 103 1.50 -11.94 7.89
N ALA A 104 0.39 -11.71 8.60
CA ALA A 104 -0.36 -12.83 9.16
C ALA A 104 -1.15 -13.56 8.04
N PRO A 105 -1.32 -14.90 8.10
CA PRO A 105 -1.92 -15.68 7.02
C PRO A 105 -3.38 -15.32 6.65
N HIS A 106 -4.07 -14.54 7.47
CA HIS A 106 -5.47 -14.14 7.27
C HIS A 106 -5.61 -12.67 6.87
N GLU A 107 -4.50 -11.96 6.71
CA GLU A 107 -4.50 -10.58 6.24
C GLU A 107 -4.80 -10.55 4.74
N ARG A 108 -5.62 -9.58 4.33
CA ARG A 108 -5.97 -9.35 2.92
C ARG A 108 -4.72 -9.26 2.04
N ASP A 109 -3.71 -8.56 2.52
CA ASP A 109 -2.49 -8.28 1.76
C ASP A 109 -1.65 -9.55 1.56
N ALA A 110 -1.59 -10.45 2.56
CA ALA A 110 -0.96 -11.78 2.42
C ALA A 110 -1.62 -12.59 1.29
N VAL A 111 -2.95 -12.70 1.33
CA VAL A 111 -3.74 -13.45 0.35
C VAL A 111 -3.48 -12.92 -1.07
N LEU A 112 -3.43 -11.60 -1.25
CA LEU A 112 -3.16 -11.01 -2.55
C LEU A 112 -1.74 -11.30 -3.06
N LEU A 113 -0.74 -11.32 -2.18
CA LEU A 113 0.64 -11.64 -2.54
C LEU A 113 0.81 -13.13 -2.88
N GLU A 114 0.13 -14.01 -2.17
CA GLU A 114 0.09 -15.45 -2.45
C GLU A 114 -0.56 -15.74 -3.82
N GLU A 115 -1.69 -15.10 -4.12
CA GLU A 115 -2.36 -15.20 -5.42
C GLU A 115 -1.46 -14.69 -6.56
N LEU A 116 -0.75 -13.58 -6.34
CA LEU A 116 0.24 -13.06 -7.29
C LEU A 116 1.36 -14.09 -7.55
N LEU A 117 1.86 -14.73 -6.50
CA LEU A 117 2.92 -15.72 -6.62
C LEU A 117 2.42 -16.99 -7.34
N SER A 118 1.20 -17.43 -7.05
CA SER A 118 0.53 -18.53 -7.75
C SER A 118 0.43 -18.27 -9.25
N PHE A 119 0.02 -17.06 -9.65
CA PHE A 119 -0.04 -16.65 -11.06
C PHE A 119 1.30 -16.80 -11.79
N TYR A 120 2.42 -16.43 -11.15
CA TYR A 120 3.74 -16.57 -11.75
C TYR A 120 4.23 -18.04 -11.79
N ARG A 121 3.80 -18.89 -10.86
CA ARG A 121 4.07 -20.34 -10.89
C ARG A 121 3.40 -20.98 -12.11
N GLU A 122 2.12 -20.66 -12.35
CA GLU A 122 1.34 -21.20 -13.46
C GLU A 122 1.81 -20.66 -14.82
N SER A 123 2.32 -19.42 -14.84
CA SER A 123 2.83 -18.78 -16.05
C SER A 123 4.27 -19.15 -16.40
N ALA A 124 4.99 -19.86 -15.52
CA ALA A 124 6.34 -20.31 -15.80
C ALA A 124 6.31 -21.39 -16.89
N PRO A 125 6.97 -21.21 -18.05
CA PRO A 125 7.00 -22.24 -19.08
C PRO A 125 7.69 -23.48 -18.53
N GLU A 126 7.05 -24.64 -18.63
CA GLU A 126 7.61 -25.95 -18.25
C GLU A 126 9.01 -26.10 -18.84
N SER A 127 10.03 -25.92 -18.01
CA SER A 127 11.42 -26.10 -18.41
C SER A 127 11.73 -27.59 -18.45
N SER A 128 11.57 -28.16 -19.64
CA SER A 128 12.30 -29.31 -20.18
C SER A 128 12.31 -30.61 -19.34
N SER A 129 11.29 -31.46 -19.54
CA SER A 129 11.53 -32.91 -19.47
C SER A 129 12.42 -33.33 -20.65
N PRO A 130 13.56 -34.00 -20.45
CA PRO A 130 14.38 -34.50 -21.55
C PRO A 130 13.61 -35.63 -22.28
N PRO A 131 13.74 -35.75 -23.62
CA PRO A 131 13.11 -36.84 -24.35
C PRO A 131 13.71 -38.17 -23.86
N HIS A 132 12.84 -39.07 -23.39
CA HIS A 132 13.19 -40.45 -23.06
C HIS A 132 13.84 -41.10 -24.30
N ARG A 133 15.18 -41.19 -24.32
CA ARG A 133 15.90 -41.95 -25.34
C ARG A 133 15.72 -43.43 -25.02
N SER A 134 14.75 -44.07 -25.68
CA SER A 134 14.56 -45.51 -25.65
C SER A 134 15.80 -46.17 -26.27
N VAL A 135 16.69 -46.69 -25.43
CA VAL A 135 17.81 -47.53 -25.87
C VAL A 135 17.22 -48.92 -26.14
N GLN A 136 17.04 -49.29 -27.40
CA GLN A 136 16.76 -50.67 -27.78
C GLN A 136 18.01 -51.53 -27.50
N PRO A 137 17.90 -52.67 -26.82
CA PRO A 137 19.01 -53.60 -26.72
C PRO A 137 19.15 -54.36 -28.06
N GLU A 138 20.33 -54.25 -28.68
CA GLU A 138 20.74 -55.13 -29.78
C GLU A 138 20.72 -56.59 -29.31
N GLN A 139 19.92 -57.42 -29.98
CA GLN A 139 20.04 -58.87 -29.87
C GLN A 139 21.09 -59.36 -30.87
N ARG A 140 22.10 -60.07 -30.37
CA ARG A 140 22.92 -60.99 -31.16
C ARG A 140 23.33 -62.20 -30.34
#